data_AF-A0A0P9UBB4-F1
#
_entry.id   AF-A0A0P9UBB4-F1
#
_cell.length_a   1.000
_cell.length_b   1.000
_cell.length_c   1.000
_cell.angle_alpha   90.00
_cell.angle_beta   90.00
_cell.angle_gamma   90.00
#
_symmetry.space_group_name_H-M   'P 1'
#
loop_
_entity.id
_entity.type
_entity.pdbx_description
1 polymer ?
#
loop_
_entity_poly.entity_id
_entity_poly.type
_entity_poly.pdbx_seq_one_letter_code
_entity_poly.pdbx_strand_id
1 'polypeptide(L)'
;MEGVMSSGFEFQAASYSHMPVELLESLYSMRKNIFSDRLEWNVRVSDTFEFDEYDNADATYLVGSWNGIPLAGLRLINTCDSYMLEGPFRSFFDYQPPRNVRVVESSRFFVDTIRARSLGIVHASLTGMLLFALHNHVASSGLDSVITVVSKAMARIVRKAGWVYRVLATGEATPGEPVLLLEMPVTADNHRRLLDNIALRQRVTDDLLRWPIALGPSGCAQRACVSDHAHLDGLVNGLLGSADLEFA
;
A
#
# COMPACT_ATOMS: atom_id res chain seq x y z
N MET A 1 -30.84 6.26 6.83
CA MET A 1 -30.34 5.37 5.76
C MET A 1 -28.90 5.07 6.14
N GLU A 2 -28.69 3.97 6.86
CA GLU A 2 -27.37 3.53 7.30
C GLU A 2 -26.47 3.37 6.07
N GLY A 3 -25.35 4.08 6.05
CA GLY A 3 -24.31 3.84 5.06
C GLY A 3 -23.84 2.40 5.25
N VAL A 4 -23.94 1.59 4.20
CA VAL A 4 -23.40 0.24 4.19
C VAL A 4 -21.91 0.34 4.48
N MET A 5 -21.51 0.09 5.72
CA MET A 5 -20.09 -0.12 6.01
C MET A 5 -19.68 -1.33 5.20
N SER A 6 -18.74 -1.13 4.28
CA SER A 6 -18.14 -2.21 3.51
C SER A 6 -17.66 -3.29 4.49
N SER A 7 -18.21 -4.50 4.40
CA SER A 7 -17.79 -5.63 5.22
C SER A 7 -16.70 -6.38 4.48
N GLY A 8 -15.48 -6.37 5.01
CA GLY A 8 -14.37 -7.15 4.48
C GLY A 8 -13.24 -6.31 3.90
N PHE A 9 -12.48 -6.93 3.01
CA PHE A 9 -11.36 -6.29 2.31
C PHE A 9 -11.88 -5.46 1.15
N GLU A 10 -11.36 -4.24 1.04
CA GLU A 10 -11.63 -3.35 -0.08
C GLU A 10 -10.31 -2.79 -0.60
N PHE A 11 -10.12 -2.79 -1.92
CA PHE A 11 -8.96 -2.19 -2.58
C PHE A 11 -9.41 -1.13 -3.54
N GLN A 12 -8.88 0.09 -3.40
CA GLN A 12 -9.28 1.23 -4.20
C GLN A 12 -8.07 1.95 -4.75
N ALA A 13 -8.23 2.59 -5.91
CA ALA A 13 -7.23 3.48 -6.47
C ALA A 13 -7.80 4.88 -6.73
N ALA A 14 -6.99 5.91 -6.49
CA ALA A 14 -7.29 7.28 -6.90
C ALA A 14 -6.02 8.07 -7.16
N SER A 15 -6.12 9.04 -8.08
CA SER A 15 -5.06 10.03 -8.25
C SER A 15 -4.96 10.90 -7.00
N TYR A 16 -3.76 11.39 -6.72
CA TYR A 16 -3.46 12.21 -5.55
C TYR A 16 -4.44 13.37 -5.36
N SER A 17 -4.79 14.07 -6.45
CA SER A 17 -5.72 15.21 -6.44
C SER A 17 -7.15 14.85 -6.04
N HIS A 18 -7.53 13.57 -6.07
CA HIS A 18 -8.86 13.09 -5.69
C HIS A 18 -8.85 12.28 -4.39
N MET A 19 -7.70 12.16 -3.73
CA MET A 19 -7.61 11.48 -2.44
C MET A 19 -8.18 12.36 -1.33
N PRO A 20 -9.02 11.83 -0.43
CA PRO A 20 -9.41 12.54 0.78
C PRO A 20 -8.18 12.89 1.63
N VAL A 21 -8.15 14.10 2.19
CA VAL A 21 -7.00 14.59 2.98
C VAL A 21 -6.72 13.68 4.16
N GLU A 22 -7.76 13.24 4.87
CA GLU A 22 -7.63 12.36 6.04
C GLU A 22 -7.06 10.99 5.68
N LEU A 23 -7.34 10.52 4.45
CA LEU A 23 -6.77 9.28 3.94
C LEU A 23 -5.28 9.47 3.61
N LEU A 24 -4.90 10.59 2.96
CA LEU A 24 -3.50 10.91 2.71
C LEU A 24 -2.69 11.01 4.01
N GLU A 25 -3.19 11.74 5.01
CA GLU A 25 -2.56 11.84 6.34
C GLU A 25 -2.38 10.45 6.97
N SER A 26 -3.41 9.60 6.88
CA SER A 26 -3.34 8.21 7.36
C SER A 26 -2.25 7.43 6.63
N LEU A 27 -2.16 7.54 5.30
CA LEU A 27 -1.13 6.88 4.50
C LEU A 27 0.27 7.37 4.88
N TYR A 28 0.48 8.68 5.02
CA TYR A 28 1.80 9.23 5.38
C TYR A 28 2.23 8.86 6.79
N SER A 29 1.30 8.80 7.74
CA SER A 29 1.58 8.33 9.09
C SER A 29 1.95 6.83 9.10
N MET A 30 1.20 5.99 8.38
CA MET A 30 1.53 4.57 8.24
C MET A 30 2.89 4.36 7.56
N ARG A 31 3.18 5.14 6.51
CA ARG A 31 4.47 5.12 5.82
C ARG A 31 5.62 5.50 6.74
N LYS A 32 5.47 6.53 7.58
CA LYS A 32 6.46 6.91 8.60
C LYS A 32 6.72 5.76 9.58
N ASN A 33 5.65 5.19 10.14
CA ASN A 33 5.76 4.08 11.09
C ASN A 33 6.47 2.86 10.49
N ILE A 34 6.27 2.60 9.20
CA ILE A 34 6.85 1.44 8.53
C ILE A 34 8.27 1.71 8.03
N PHE A 35 8.48 2.79 7.26
CA PHE A 35 9.75 3.06 6.59
C PHE A 35 10.78 3.70 7.52
N SER A 36 10.36 4.67 8.35
CA SER A 36 11.25 5.31 9.31
C SER A 36 11.37 4.48 10.59
N ASP A 37 10.26 4.25 11.31
CA ASP A 37 10.36 3.73 12.69
C ASP A 37 10.72 2.25 12.76
N ARG A 38 10.21 1.44 11.82
CA ARG A 38 10.40 -0.02 11.85
C ARG A 38 11.56 -0.49 10.99
N LEU A 39 11.70 0.08 9.78
CA LEU A 39 12.73 -0.32 8.83
C LEU A 39 13.99 0.54 8.92
N GLU A 40 13.94 1.66 9.64
CA GLU A 40 15.07 2.59 9.83
C GLU A 40 15.68 3.06 8.49
N TRP A 41 14.85 3.15 7.46
CA TRP A 41 15.28 3.66 6.17
C TRP A 41 15.53 5.16 6.26
N ASN A 42 16.55 5.63 5.54
CA ASN A 42 16.82 7.06 5.41
C ASN A 42 15.80 7.72 4.47
N VAL A 43 14.63 8.04 5.00
CA VAL A 43 13.49 8.67 4.29
C VAL A 43 13.23 10.08 4.82
N ARG A 44 12.56 10.91 4.01
CA ARG A 44 12.17 12.26 4.44
C ARG A 44 10.94 12.19 5.35
N VAL A 45 11.09 12.64 6.59
CA VAL A 45 10.02 12.74 7.57
C VAL A 45 9.79 14.21 7.91
N SER A 46 8.53 14.64 7.85
CA SER A 46 8.06 15.94 8.33
C SER A 46 7.10 15.69 9.49
N ASP A 47 7.52 16.03 10.70
CA ASP A 47 6.79 15.76 11.95
C ASP A 47 6.33 14.29 12.07
N THR A 48 5.04 14.04 11.87
CA THR A 48 4.39 12.72 12.00
C THR A 48 4.26 11.98 10.67
N PHE A 49 4.74 12.54 9.56
CA PHE A 49 4.46 12.07 8.21
C PHE A 49 5.72 11.77 7.42
N GLU A 50 5.72 10.67 6.67
CA GLU A 50 6.70 10.41 5.61
C GLU A 50 6.09 10.83 4.28
N PHE A 51 6.73 11.81 3.65
CA PHE A 51 6.28 12.50 2.44
C PHE A 51 7.50 12.91 1.62
N ASP A 52 7.46 12.72 0.30
CA ASP A 52 8.52 13.11 -0.62
C ASP A 52 7.99 13.89 -1.83
N GLU A 53 8.89 14.37 -2.70
CA GLU A 53 8.55 15.19 -3.88
C GLU A 53 7.69 14.45 -4.92
N TYR A 54 7.58 13.13 -4.83
CA TYR A 54 6.80 12.29 -5.74
C TYR A 54 5.36 12.09 -5.24
N ASP A 55 5.04 12.58 -4.04
CA ASP A 55 3.67 12.64 -3.51
C ASP A 55 2.94 13.88 -4.07
N ASN A 56 2.65 13.86 -5.37
CA ASN A 56 2.12 15.00 -6.12
C ASN A 56 1.00 14.59 -7.10
N ALA A 57 0.53 15.52 -7.95
CA ALA A 57 -0.60 15.31 -8.85
C ALA A 57 -0.43 14.15 -9.86
N ASP A 58 0.82 13.76 -10.17
CA ASP A 58 1.14 12.65 -11.08
C ASP A 58 1.01 11.28 -10.39
N ALA A 59 0.92 11.26 -9.06
CA ALA A 59 0.80 10.04 -8.28
C ALA A 59 -0.64 9.49 -8.28
N THR A 60 -0.74 8.17 -8.42
CA THR A 60 -1.93 7.39 -8.09
C THR A 60 -1.64 6.51 -6.89
N TYR A 61 -2.51 6.55 -5.89
CA TYR A 61 -2.43 5.67 -4.73
C TYR A 61 -3.35 4.50 -4.90
N LEU A 62 -2.86 3.31 -4.53
CA LEU A 62 -3.69 2.14 -4.33
C LEU A 62 -3.70 1.82 -2.84
N VAL A 63 -4.89 1.73 -2.27
CA VAL A 63 -5.11 1.54 -0.83
C VAL A 63 -5.91 0.28 -0.59
N GLY A 64 -5.45 -0.56 0.32
CA GLY A 64 -6.18 -1.71 0.84
C GLY A 64 -6.68 -1.42 2.25
N SER A 65 -7.97 -1.66 2.47
CA SER A 65 -8.67 -1.43 3.72
C SER A 65 -9.41 -2.68 4.20
N TRP A 66 -9.65 -2.77 5.50
CA TRP A 66 -10.54 -3.77 6.11
C TRP A 66 -11.64 -3.04 6.90
N ASN A 67 -12.91 -3.25 6.55
CA ASN A 67 -14.03 -2.54 7.16
C ASN A 67 -13.83 -1.00 7.19
N GLY A 68 -13.34 -0.43 6.07
CA GLY A 68 -13.04 0.99 5.94
C GLY A 68 -11.76 1.46 6.64
N ILE A 69 -11.03 0.57 7.33
CA ILE A 69 -9.77 0.88 8.01
C ILE A 69 -8.59 0.66 7.06
N PRO A 70 -7.80 1.69 6.69
CA PRO A 70 -6.61 1.51 5.85
C PRO A 70 -5.54 0.64 6.51
N LEU A 71 -4.98 -0.31 5.76
CA LEU A 71 -3.99 -1.27 6.25
C LEU A 71 -2.81 -1.48 5.31
N ALA A 72 -2.98 -1.19 4.04
CA ALA A 72 -1.98 -1.46 3.03
C ALA A 72 -2.04 -0.39 1.95
N GLY A 73 -0.93 -0.16 1.28
CA GLY A 73 -0.93 0.75 0.15
C GLY A 73 0.36 0.74 -0.62
N LEU A 74 0.30 1.43 -1.75
CA LEU A 74 1.44 1.75 -2.61
C LEU A 74 1.14 3.00 -3.43
N ARG A 75 2.19 3.57 -4.00
CA ARG A 75 2.12 4.68 -4.95
C ARG A 75 2.51 4.20 -6.35
N LEU A 76 1.84 4.74 -7.36
CA LEU A 76 2.10 4.52 -8.78
C LEU A 76 2.34 5.86 -9.47
N ILE A 77 3.37 5.91 -10.32
CA ILE A 77 3.67 7.07 -11.18
C ILE A 77 4.00 6.55 -12.59
N ASN A 78 3.49 7.20 -13.63
CA ASN A 78 3.84 6.84 -14.99
C ASN A 78 5.32 7.15 -15.27
N THR A 79 6.03 6.27 -15.96
CA THR A 79 7.46 6.47 -16.23
C THR A 79 7.74 7.64 -17.20
N CYS A 80 6.72 8.25 -17.79
CA CYS A 80 6.85 9.52 -18.51
C CYS A 80 6.97 10.75 -17.59
N ASP A 81 6.50 10.64 -16.35
CA ASP A 81 6.56 11.70 -15.32
C ASP A 81 7.82 11.54 -14.46
N SER A 82 7.98 12.36 -13.41
CA SER A 82 9.12 12.23 -12.49
C SER A 82 8.86 11.11 -11.48
N TYR A 83 9.75 10.12 -11.38
CA TYR A 83 9.62 8.97 -10.48
C TYR A 83 10.97 8.59 -9.82
N MET A 84 10.96 7.68 -8.85
CA MET A 84 12.09 7.50 -7.93
C MET A 84 13.34 6.88 -8.57
N LEU A 85 13.19 6.11 -9.65
CA LEU A 85 14.35 5.53 -10.36
C LEU A 85 15.23 6.60 -11.02
N GLU A 86 14.63 7.72 -11.43
CA GLU A 86 15.35 8.87 -12.00
C GLU A 86 16.00 9.75 -10.92
N GLY A 87 15.53 9.68 -9.66
CA GLY A 87 16.05 10.46 -8.54
C GLY A 87 16.84 9.61 -7.53
N PRO A 88 16.28 9.33 -6.33
CA PRO A 88 17.03 8.74 -5.22
C PRO A 88 17.63 7.35 -5.53
N PHE A 89 17.07 6.59 -6.47
CA PHE A 89 17.61 5.28 -6.85
C PHE A 89 18.54 5.32 -8.07
N ARG A 90 18.78 6.48 -8.67
CA ARG A 90 19.55 6.59 -9.92
C ARG A 90 20.98 6.06 -9.78
N SER A 91 21.61 6.29 -8.64
CA SER A 91 22.98 5.86 -8.35
C SER A 91 23.09 4.37 -8.00
N PHE A 92 21.97 3.68 -7.72
CA PHE A 92 21.99 2.27 -7.32
C PHE A 92 22.26 1.35 -8.51
N PHE A 93 21.92 1.79 -9.72
CA PHE A 93 21.91 0.95 -10.91
C PHE A 93 22.67 1.58 -12.08
N ASP A 94 23.46 0.77 -12.78
CA ASP A 94 23.87 1.07 -14.15
C ASP A 94 22.76 0.64 -15.12
N TYR A 95 21.63 1.34 -15.04
CA TYR A 95 20.44 1.07 -15.84
C TYR A 95 19.80 2.41 -16.22
N GLN A 96 19.46 2.56 -17.50
CA GLN A 96 18.80 3.76 -17.99
C GLN A 96 17.31 3.72 -17.59
N PRO A 97 16.81 4.65 -16.77
CA PRO A 97 15.40 4.69 -16.39
C PRO A 97 14.52 4.79 -17.66
N PRO A 98 13.50 3.94 -17.82
CA PRO A 98 12.65 3.96 -19.01
C PRO A 98 11.73 5.17 -18.99
N ARG A 99 11.34 5.65 -20.17
CA ARG A 99 10.22 6.59 -20.31
C ARG A 99 9.23 5.98 -21.29
N ASN A 100 8.15 5.41 -20.77
CA ASN A 100 7.17 4.69 -21.57
C ASN A 100 5.77 4.89 -20.98
N VAL A 101 4.87 5.43 -21.80
CA VAL A 101 3.47 5.69 -21.43
C VAL A 101 2.73 4.43 -20.97
N ARG A 102 3.18 3.23 -21.38
CA ARG A 102 2.60 1.94 -21.02
C ARG A 102 3.24 1.30 -19.77
N VAL A 103 4.18 1.98 -19.10
CA VAL A 103 4.90 1.47 -17.91
C VAL A 103 4.76 2.44 -16.76
N VAL A 104 4.46 1.91 -15.58
CA VAL A 104 4.40 2.67 -14.32
C VAL A 104 5.47 2.18 -13.35
N GLU A 105 5.99 3.08 -12.52
CA GLU A 105 6.76 2.72 -11.35
C GLU A 105 5.83 2.52 -10.15
N SER A 106 6.03 1.45 -9.38
CA SER A 106 5.46 1.33 -8.04
C SER A 106 6.51 1.57 -6.96
N SER A 107 6.17 2.44 -6.02
CA SER A 107 6.96 2.79 -4.84
C SER A 107 6.10 2.78 -3.57
N ARG A 108 6.76 2.92 -2.41
CA ARG A 108 6.10 3.02 -1.11
C ARG A 108 5.12 1.87 -0.82
N PHE A 109 5.46 0.65 -1.25
CA PHE A 109 4.67 -0.54 -0.94
C PHE A 109 4.74 -0.84 0.57
N PHE A 110 3.60 -0.88 1.24
CA PHE A 110 3.53 -1.20 2.66
C PHE A 110 2.30 -2.02 3.02
N VAL A 111 2.45 -2.79 4.10
CA VAL A 111 1.37 -3.52 4.77
C VAL A 111 1.57 -3.39 6.28
N ASP A 112 0.56 -2.89 6.99
CA ASP A 112 0.56 -2.78 8.44
C ASP A 112 0.13 -4.12 9.07
N THR A 113 1.12 -5.00 9.24
CA THR A 113 0.93 -6.31 9.85
C THR A 113 0.58 -6.24 11.34
N ILE A 114 0.94 -5.15 12.03
CA ILE A 114 0.62 -4.97 13.46
C ILE A 114 -0.87 -4.68 13.58
N ARG A 115 -1.37 -3.73 12.78
CA ARG A 115 -2.80 -3.41 12.73
C ARG A 115 -3.64 -4.56 12.17
N ALA A 116 -3.12 -5.29 11.18
CA ALA A 116 -3.79 -6.52 10.71
C ALA A 116 -3.90 -7.58 11.82
N ARG A 117 -2.88 -7.72 12.68
CA ARG A 117 -2.92 -8.63 13.84
C ARG A 117 -3.93 -8.17 14.89
N SER A 118 -3.96 -6.88 15.23
CA SER A 118 -4.93 -6.36 16.22
C SER A 118 -6.38 -6.48 15.75
N LEU A 119 -6.61 -6.47 14.44
CA LEU A 119 -7.92 -6.71 13.82
C LEU A 119 -8.24 -8.20 13.61
N GLY A 120 -7.35 -9.13 13.97
CA GLY A 120 -7.58 -10.57 13.86
C GLY A 120 -7.48 -11.13 12.43
N ILE A 121 -6.93 -10.37 11.48
CA ILE A 121 -6.88 -10.71 10.04
C ILE A 121 -5.48 -11.04 9.52
N VAL A 122 -4.51 -11.30 10.41
CA VAL A 122 -3.12 -11.63 10.04
C VAL A 122 -3.00 -12.90 9.18
N HIS A 123 -4.00 -13.79 9.21
CA HIS A 123 -4.06 -14.99 8.39
C HIS A 123 -4.40 -14.70 6.92
N ALA A 124 -4.99 -13.53 6.63
CA ALA A 124 -5.31 -13.10 5.29
C ALA A 124 -4.04 -12.78 4.48
N SER A 125 -4.08 -13.05 3.17
CA SER A 125 -2.93 -12.81 2.28
C SER A 125 -2.87 -11.35 1.85
N LEU A 126 -2.83 -10.39 2.78
CA LEU A 126 -2.95 -8.95 2.52
C LEU A 126 -1.93 -8.43 1.50
N THR A 127 -0.67 -8.86 1.60
CA THR A 127 0.35 -8.55 0.58
C THR A 127 -0.01 -9.11 -0.79
N GLY A 128 -0.49 -10.35 -0.86
CA GLY A 128 -0.91 -10.98 -2.12
C GLY A 128 -2.12 -10.29 -2.74
N MET A 129 -3.10 -9.91 -1.91
CA MET A 129 -4.26 -9.14 -2.35
C MET A 129 -3.88 -7.74 -2.85
N LEU A 130 -2.96 -7.04 -2.16
CA LEU A 130 -2.47 -5.75 -2.62
C LEU A 130 -1.74 -5.86 -3.98
N LEU A 131 -0.94 -6.92 -4.16
CA LEU A 131 -0.30 -7.22 -5.46
C LEU A 131 -1.33 -7.57 -6.54
N PHE A 132 -2.40 -8.30 -6.21
CA PHE A 132 -3.47 -8.60 -7.15
C PHE A 132 -4.26 -7.34 -7.54
N ALA A 133 -4.57 -6.48 -6.57
CA ALA A 133 -5.20 -5.18 -6.83
C ALA A 133 -4.29 -4.28 -7.70
N LEU A 134 -2.98 -4.27 -7.45
CA LEU A 134 -2.01 -3.59 -8.30
C LEU A 134 -2.05 -4.11 -9.74
N HIS A 135 -2.02 -5.43 -9.92
CA HIS A 135 -2.12 -6.05 -11.25
C HIS A 135 -3.41 -5.61 -11.95
N ASN A 136 -4.56 -5.72 -11.28
CA ASN A 136 -5.86 -5.36 -11.84
C ASN A 136 -5.94 -3.87 -12.19
N HIS A 137 -5.38 -2.99 -11.34
CA HIS A 137 -5.32 -1.55 -11.63
C HIS A 137 -4.58 -1.29 -12.93
N VAL A 138 -3.35 -1.79 -13.03
CA VAL A 138 -2.47 -1.55 -14.18
C VAL A 138 -3.05 -2.16 -15.44
N ALA A 139 -3.67 -3.35 -15.35
CA ALA A 139 -4.40 -3.97 -16.45
C ALA A 139 -5.60 -3.12 -16.91
N SER A 140 -6.43 -2.65 -15.96
CA SER A 140 -7.62 -1.84 -16.26
C SER A 140 -7.28 -0.49 -16.87
N SER A 141 -6.10 0.04 -16.55
CA SER A 141 -5.56 1.29 -17.11
C SER A 141 -4.87 1.11 -18.48
N GLY A 142 -4.87 -0.12 -19.04
CA GLY A 142 -4.30 -0.40 -20.36
C GLY A 142 -2.77 -0.41 -20.43
N LEU A 143 -2.11 -0.56 -19.29
CA LEU A 143 -0.65 -0.54 -19.13
C LEU A 143 -0.06 -1.97 -19.20
N ASP A 144 1.22 -2.09 -19.56
CA ASP A 144 1.86 -3.38 -19.85
C ASP A 144 2.61 -3.97 -18.65
N SER A 145 3.24 -3.12 -17.85
CA SER A 145 4.10 -3.59 -16.75
C SER A 145 4.27 -2.54 -15.66
N VAL A 146 4.68 -3.03 -14.49
CA VAL A 146 5.11 -2.22 -13.36
C VAL A 146 6.61 -2.41 -13.19
N ILE A 147 7.37 -1.33 -13.07
CA ILE A 147 8.75 -1.39 -12.58
C ILE A 147 8.81 -1.04 -11.10
N THR A 148 9.71 -1.66 -10.36
CA THR A 148 9.85 -1.37 -8.92
C THR A 148 11.25 -1.68 -8.41
N VAL A 149 11.75 -0.84 -7.50
CA VAL A 149 13.00 -1.06 -6.78
C VAL A 149 12.67 -1.72 -5.44
N VAL A 150 13.23 -2.91 -5.21
CA VAL A 150 12.90 -3.72 -4.04
C VAL A 150 14.12 -4.42 -3.46
N SER A 151 14.09 -4.74 -2.17
CA SER A 151 15.06 -5.65 -1.56
C SER A 151 14.91 -7.08 -2.08
N LYS A 152 15.95 -7.90 -1.91
CA LYS A 152 15.87 -9.35 -2.20
C LYS A 152 14.72 -10.04 -1.45
N ALA A 153 14.44 -9.62 -0.21
CA ALA A 153 13.36 -10.17 0.59
C ALA A 153 11.98 -9.90 -0.06
N MET A 154 11.74 -8.66 -0.47
CA MET A 154 10.50 -8.28 -1.15
C MET A 154 10.38 -8.95 -2.53
N ALA A 155 11.46 -9.08 -3.30
CA ALA A 155 11.44 -9.84 -4.55
C ALA A 155 11.04 -11.31 -4.37
N ARG A 156 11.42 -11.96 -3.26
CA ARG A 156 10.93 -13.31 -2.94
C ARG A 156 9.45 -13.30 -2.57
N ILE A 157 8.98 -12.28 -1.86
CA ILE A 157 7.57 -12.12 -1.48
C ILE A 157 6.70 -12.00 -2.74
N VAL A 158 7.06 -11.13 -3.68
CA VAL A 158 6.37 -10.98 -4.98
C VAL A 158 6.31 -12.31 -5.73
N ARG A 159 7.43 -13.04 -5.80
CA ARG A 159 7.47 -14.36 -6.45
C ARG A 159 6.55 -15.37 -5.76
N LYS A 160 6.56 -15.41 -4.42
CA LYS A 160 5.69 -16.28 -3.61
C LYS A 160 4.22 -15.93 -3.72
N ALA A 161 3.88 -14.67 -4.01
CA ALA A 161 2.52 -14.26 -4.32
C ALA A 161 2.06 -14.77 -5.69
N GLY A 162 2.98 -15.21 -6.56
CA GLY A 162 2.67 -15.79 -7.87
C GLY A 162 2.97 -14.87 -9.04
N TRP A 163 3.40 -13.62 -8.78
CA TRP A 163 3.76 -12.70 -9.85
C TRP A 163 5.14 -13.04 -10.39
N VAL A 164 5.18 -13.55 -11.62
CA VAL A 164 6.42 -13.77 -12.36
C VAL A 164 6.93 -12.45 -12.89
N TYR A 165 8.13 -12.06 -12.46
CA TYR A 165 8.82 -10.82 -12.86
C TYR A 165 10.14 -11.12 -13.57
N ARG A 166 10.68 -10.09 -14.23
CA ARG A 166 12.06 -10.03 -14.73
C ARG A 166 12.89 -9.15 -13.80
N VAL A 167 14.15 -9.53 -13.58
CA VAL A 167 15.13 -8.64 -12.95
C VAL A 167 15.79 -7.86 -14.07
N LEU A 168 15.58 -6.54 -14.11
CA LEU A 168 16.16 -5.65 -15.11
C LEU A 168 17.60 -5.27 -14.75
N ALA A 169 17.83 -5.00 -13.47
CA ALA A 169 19.14 -4.66 -12.94
C ALA A 169 19.26 -5.09 -11.48
N THR A 170 20.50 -5.34 -11.04
CA THR A 170 20.87 -5.51 -9.64
C THR A 170 21.79 -4.36 -9.26
N GLY A 171 21.56 -3.79 -8.09
CA GLY A 171 22.26 -2.62 -7.58
C GLY A 171 22.49 -2.73 -6.09
N GLU A 172 23.02 -1.66 -5.51
CA GLU A 172 23.26 -1.56 -4.06
C GLU A 172 22.71 -0.22 -3.56
N ALA A 173 21.90 -0.26 -2.50
CA ALA A 173 21.43 0.97 -1.84
C ALA A 173 22.56 1.60 -1.02
N THR A 174 23.30 0.74 -0.33
CA THR A 174 24.56 1.03 0.36
C THR A 174 25.50 -0.16 0.14
N PRO A 175 26.83 -0.02 0.34
CA PRO A 175 27.76 -1.12 0.12
C PRO A 175 27.35 -2.39 0.87
N GLY A 176 27.08 -3.47 0.12
CA GLY A 176 26.63 -4.75 0.67
C GLY A 176 25.13 -4.88 0.96
N GLU A 177 24.32 -3.88 0.64
CA GLU A 177 22.86 -3.91 0.74
C GLU A 177 22.23 -4.01 -0.67
N PRO A 178 22.02 -5.24 -1.19
CA PRO A 178 21.61 -5.42 -2.57
C PRO A 178 20.12 -5.12 -2.78
N VAL A 179 19.84 -4.35 -3.82
CA VAL A 179 18.50 -4.04 -4.32
C VAL A 179 18.33 -4.52 -5.75
N LEU A 180 17.08 -4.79 -6.13
CA LEU A 180 16.72 -5.28 -7.45
C LEU A 180 15.76 -4.29 -8.10
N LEU A 181 16.03 -3.94 -9.35
CA LEU A 181 15.04 -3.32 -10.23
C LEU A 181 14.27 -4.45 -10.92
N LEU A 182 13.00 -4.58 -10.60
CA LEU A 182 12.11 -5.57 -11.21
C LEU A 182 11.25 -4.92 -12.28
N GLU A 183 10.92 -5.71 -13.29
CA GLU A 183 9.77 -5.49 -14.14
C GLU A 183 8.75 -6.59 -13.90
N MET A 184 7.52 -6.22 -13.62
CA MET A 184 6.40 -7.09 -13.30
C MET A 184 5.36 -6.99 -14.43
N PRO A 185 5.40 -7.88 -15.44
CA PRO A 185 4.47 -7.83 -16.56
C PRO A 185 3.03 -8.09 -16.12
N VAL A 186 2.09 -7.35 -16.72
CA VAL A 186 0.66 -7.49 -16.49
C VAL A 186 0.09 -8.40 -17.57
N THR A 187 0.09 -9.70 -17.29
CA THR A 187 -0.40 -10.74 -18.20
C THR A 187 -1.53 -11.54 -17.56
N ALA A 188 -2.35 -12.20 -18.37
CA ALA A 188 -3.39 -13.11 -17.91
C ALA A 188 -2.83 -14.28 -17.07
N ASP A 189 -1.62 -14.75 -17.39
CA ASP A 189 -0.97 -15.80 -16.60
C ASP A 189 -0.57 -15.30 -15.21
N ASN A 190 0.00 -14.10 -15.11
CA ASN A 190 0.32 -13.47 -13.82
C ASN A 190 -0.94 -13.18 -13.01
N HIS A 191 -2.03 -12.73 -13.65
CA HIS A 191 -3.33 -12.54 -13.00
C HIS A 191 -3.81 -13.84 -12.34
N ARG A 192 -3.83 -14.94 -13.11
CA ARG A 192 -4.27 -16.26 -12.63
C ARG A 192 -3.41 -16.75 -11.47
N ARG A 193 -2.08 -16.68 -11.58
CA ARG A 193 -1.16 -17.13 -10.52
C ARG A 193 -1.34 -16.36 -9.21
N LEU A 194 -1.55 -15.06 -9.29
CA LEU A 194 -1.83 -14.22 -8.13
C LEU A 194 -3.13 -14.67 -7.45
N LEU A 195 -4.20 -14.84 -8.24
CA LEU A 195 -5.50 -15.26 -7.74
C LEU A 195 -5.46 -16.66 -7.11
N ASP A 196 -4.83 -17.62 -7.78
CA ASP A 196 -4.67 -19.00 -7.29
C ASP A 196 -3.96 -19.02 -5.93
N ASN A 197 -2.89 -18.23 -5.77
CA ASN A 197 -2.16 -18.16 -4.51
C ASN A 197 -2.92 -17.46 -3.38
N ILE A 198 -3.78 -16.48 -3.69
CA ILE A 198 -4.68 -15.89 -2.69
C ILE A 198 -5.69 -16.94 -2.23
N ALA A 199 -6.26 -17.71 -3.17
CA ALA A 199 -7.24 -18.76 -2.88
C ALA A 199 -6.70 -19.87 -1.97
N LEU A 200 -5.38 -20.08 -1.93
CA LEU A 200 -4.73 -21.03 -1.00
C LEU A 200 -4.79 -20.59 0.47
N ARG A 201 -4.92 -19.29 0.75
CA ARG A 201 -4.85 -18.76 2.13
C ARG A 201 -6.19 -18.23 2.66
N GLN A 202 -7.09 -17.85 1.77
CA GLN A 202 -8.37 -17.29 2.13
C GLN A 202 -9.39 -17.55 1.02
N ARG A 203 -10.66 -17.51 1.38
CA ARG A 203 -11.73 -17.50 0.38
C ARG A 203 -11.63 -16.22 -0.46
N VAL A 204 -11.60 -16.38 -1.77
CA VAL A 204 -11.79 -15.27 -2.70
C VAL A 204 -13.25 -14.86 -2.64
N THR A 205 -13.50 -13.60 -2.28
CA THR A 205 -14.84 -13.01 -2.22
C THR A 205 -15.09 -12.16 -3.45
N ASP A 206 -16.37 -11.88 -3.73
CA ASP A 206 -16.76 -10.98 -4.81
C ASP A 206 -16.14 -9.59 -4.65
N ASP A 207 -15.93 -9.13 -3.42
CA ASP A 207 -15.31 -7.82 -3.15
C ASP A 207 -13.83 -7.76 -3.54
N LEU A 208 -13.09 -8.87 -3.42
CA LEU A 208 -11.70 -8.95 -3.93
C LEU A 208 -11.65 -8.96 -5.46
N LEU A 209 -12.68 -9.52 -6.11
CA LEU A 209 -12.79 -9.59 -7.56
C LEU A 209 -13.39 -8.31 -8.16
N ARG A 210 -14.03 -7.47 -7.34
CA ARG A 210 -14.61 -6.21 -7.75
C ARG A 210 -13.48 -5.22 -8.04
N TRP A 211 -13.29 -4.92 -9.32
CA TRP A 211 -12.29 -3.94 -9.76
C TRP A 211 -12.72 -3.26 -11.08
N PRO A 212 -12.49 -1.95 -11.26
CA PRO A 212 -11.92 -0.99 -10.32
C PRO A 212 -12.92 -0.56 -9.23
N ILE A 213 -12.43 -0.39 -8.01
CA ILE A 213 -13.16 0.34 -6.97
C ILE A 213 -12.53 1.73 -6.89
N ALA A 214 -13.22 2.73 -7.42
CA ALA A 214 -12.80 4.12 -7.23
C ALA A 214 -13.07 4.52 -5.78
N LEU A 215 -12.17 5.31 -5.17
CA LEU A 215 -12.49 6.01 -3.94
C LEU A 215 -13.70 6.90 -4.21
N GLY A 216 -14.84 6.59 -3.58
CA GLY A 216 -16.03 7.43 -3.65
C GLY A 216 -15.76 8.78 -2.97
N PRO A 217 -16.40 9.88 -3.40
CA PRO A 217 -16.34 11.13 -2.64
C PRO A 217 -16.77 10.82 -1.22
N SER A 218 -15.90 11.12 -0.25
CA SER A 218 -16.13 10.87 1.17
C SER A 218 -17.53 11.36 1.50
N GLY A 219 -18.41 10.45 1.90
CA GLY A 219 -19.61 10.84 2.64
C GLY A 219 -19.08 11.53 3.89
N CYS A 220 -19.04 12.87 3.85
CA CYS A 220 -18.74 13.70 4.98
C CYS A 220 -19.57 13.15 6.13
N ALA A 221 -18.93 12.55 7.13
CA ALA A 221 -19.59 12.21 8.37
C ALA A 221 -20.05 13.55 8.94
N GLN A 222 -21.30 13.92 8.64
CA GLN A 222 -22.00 14.97 9.36
C GLN A 222 -21.98 14.51 10.81
N ARG A 223 -21.03 15.06 11.58
CA ARG A 223 -21.14 15.13 13.02
C ARG A 223 -22.53 15.65 13.28
N ALA A 224 -23.36 14.83 13.91
CA ALA A 224 -24.59 15.29 14.48
C ALA A 224 -24.22 16.39 15.48
N CYS A 225 -24.41 17.64 15.08
CA CYS A 225 -24.57 18.73 16.03
C CYS A 225 -25.87 18.42 16.77
N VAL A 226 -25.78 17.72 17.90
CA VAL A 226 -26.85 17.70 18.88
C VAL A 226 -26.47 18.71 19.94
N SER A 227 -27.18 19.83 19.89
CA SER A 227 -27.25 20.83 20.94
C SER A 227 -27.90 20.25 22.20
N ASP A 228 -27.22 20.47 23.31
CA ASP A 228 -27.70 20.78 24.67
C ASP A 228 -28.28 19.73 25.64
N HIS A 229 -27.69 19.82 26.84
CA HIS A 229 -28.20 19.66 28.21
C HIS A 229 -28.21 18.29 28.93
N ALA A 230 -27.21 18.18 29.83
CA ALA A 230 -27.36 18.09 31.30
C ALA A 230 -27.06 16.74 32.04
N HIS A 231 -26.16 16.92 33.04
CA HIS A 231 -26.11 16.32 34.39
C HIS A 231 -25.47 14.93 34.69
N LEU A 232 -24.38 15.04 35.47
CA LEU A 232 -23.99 14.33 36.73
C LEU A 232 -23.09 13.07 36.71
N ASP A 233 -21.92 13.29 37.32
CA ASP A 233 -21.21 12.52 38.36
C ASP A 233 -20.56 11.15 38.10
N GLY A 234 -19.25 11.08 38.42
CA GLY A 234 -18.73 10.07 39.36
C GLY A 234 -17.51 9.22 38.97
N LEU A 235 -16.34 9.58 39.54
CA LEU A 235 -15.28 8.73 40.18
C LEU A 235 -14.65 7.53 39.40
N VAL A 236 -13.36 7.50 39.04
CA VAL A 236 -12.08 7.32 39.81
C VAL A 236 -11.46 5.90 39.68
N ASN A 237 -10.14 5.88 39.37
CA ASN A 237 -9.10 4.83 39.48
C ASN A 237 -9.18 3.57 38.59
N GLY A 238 -8.08 2.96 38.11
CA GLY A 238 -6.65 3.21 38.27
C GLY A 238 -5.77 2.10 37.64
N LEU A 239 -4.54 2.48 37.28
CA LEU A 239 -3.23 1.75 37.30
C LEU A 239 -3.06 0.30 36.77
N LEU A 240 -2.13 0.22 35.79
CA LEU A 240 -0.92 -0.64 35.66
C LEU A 240 -0.99 -2.19 35.52
N GLY A 241 -0.20 -2.68 34.56
CA GLY A 241 0.40 -4.04 34.52
C GLY A 241 0.79 -4.43 33.09
N SER A 242 2.03 -4.18 32.65
CA SER A 242 3.12 -5.18 32.44
C SER A 242 2.77 -6.27 31.39
N ALA A 243 3.33 -6.23 30.19
CA ALA A 243 4.64 -6.78 29.77
C ALA A 243 4.53 -8.22 29.23
N ASP A 244 5.44 -8.53 28.29
CA ASP A 244 5.80 -9.83 27.69
C ASP A 244 5.05 -10.22 26.39
N LEU A 245 5.68 -10.11 25.20
CA LEU A 245 6.61 -11.10 24.58
C LEU A 245 5.85 -12.43 24.31
N GLU A 246 5.68 -12.94 23.09
CA GLU A 246 6.71 -13.54 22.25
C GLU A 246 6.16 -14.00 20.88
N PHE A 247 7.09 -14.38 20.01
CA PHE A 247 6.98 -14.67 18.59
C PHE A 247 6.28 -16.00 18.24
N ALA A 248 5.44 -15.97 17.20
CA ALA A 248 5.34 -16.97 16.13
C ALA A 248 4.54 -16.40 14.94
#